data_AF-A0A382PTC5-F1
#
_entry.id   AF-A0A382PTC5-F1
#
_cell.length_a   1.000
_cell.length_b   1.000
_cell.length_c   1.000
_cell.angle_alpha   90.00
_cell.angle_beta   90.00
_cell.angle_gamma   90.00
#
_symmetry.space_group_name_H-M   'P 1'
#
loop_
_entity.id
_entity.type
_entity.pdbx_description
1 polymer ?
#
loop_
_entity_poly.entity_id
_entity_poly.type
_entity_poly.pdbx_seq_one_letter_code
_entity_poly.pdbx_strand_id
1 'polypeptide(L)'
;MDFFEHQDKARQKTGQLVLYFALAVVCIFGALFILASFIFSRDSVSKTILWDPALAGIVALGTATIVGLGTLFKVISLAGGGKVVAEALGGKLLSHQTKDLPEKRFLNIVEEMALASGTPVPPSYIMEEAGINAFAAGYSPENAVIGVTRGCIEKLNREQLQGVVAHEFSHIFNGDMRLNIRLMGTLHGILLLAGIGYYLMRIGSFSGSGRRNKDSGNIGMALLAGGLGMLAIGYIGAFFANLIKAAVSRQREFL
;
A
#
# COMPACT_ATOMS: atom_id res chain seq x y z
N MET A 1 16.42 28.88 -12.25
CA MET A 1 15.31 28.05 -11.76
C MET A 1 14.89 28.63 -10.42
N ASP A 2 13.62 29.02 -10.27
CA ASP A 2 13.16 29.74 -9.10
C ASP A 2 12.73 28.77 -7.99
N PHE A 3 13.48 28.77 -6.88
CA PHE A 3 13.31 27.88 -5.74
C PHE A 3 11.89 27.99 -5.14
N PHE A 4 11.29 29.18 -5.20
CA PHE A 4 9.95 29.42 -4.67
C PHE A 4 8.85 28.75 -5.49
N GLU A 5 8.96 28.76 -6.83
CA GLU A 5 8.02 28.04 -7.69
C GLU A 5 8.05 26.53 -7.45
N HIS A 6 9.23 25.96 -7.15
CA HIS A 6 9.35 24.54 -6.81
C HIS A 6 8.71 24.21 -5.45
N GLN A 7 8.82 25.10 -4.46
CA GLN A 7 8.16 24.93 -3.17
C GLN A 7 6.63 25.02 -3.28
N ASP A 8 6.11 25.97 -4.05
CA ASP A 8 4.66 26.15 -4.20
C ASP A 8 4.04 25.00 -4.97
N LYS A 9 4.70 24.50 -6.02
CA LYS A 9 4.30 23.27 -6.72
C LYS A 9 4.28 22.07 -5.76
N ALA A 10 5.29 21.92 -4.90
CA ALA A 10 5.34 20.82 -3.93
C ALA A 10 4.24 20.91 -2.84
N ARG A 11 3.93 22.12 -2.37
CA ARG A 11 2.87 22.36 -1.38
C ARG A 11 1.47 22.11 -1.95
N GLN A 12 1.17 22.62 -3.14
CA GLN A 12 -0.12 22.37 -3.80
C GLN A 12 -0.36 20.87 -4.03
N LYS A 13 0.68 20.16 -4.46
CA LYS A 13 0.63 18.70 -4.69
C LYS A 13 0.43 17.93 -3.39
N THR A 14 1.10 18.33 -2.31
CA THR A 14 0.87 17.73 -0.98
C THR A 14 -0.57 17.96 -0.51
N GLY A 15 -1.11 19.17 -0.73
CA GLY A 15 -2.51 19.49 -0.44
C GLY A 15 -3.50 18.60 -1.20
N GLN A 16 -3.25 18.34 -2.48
CA GLN A 16 -4.09 17.43 -3.29
C GLN A 16 -4.06 15.99 -2.76
N LEU A 17 -2.89 15.48 -2.35
CA LEU A 17 -2.79 14.13 -1.78
C LEU A 17 -3.55 14.01 -0.45
N VAL A 18 -3.45 15.02 0.42
CA VAL A 18 -4.21 15.09 1.67
C VAL A 18 -5.71 15.17 1.40
N LEU A 19 -6.13 15.95 0.39
CA LEU A 19 -7.53 16.01 -0.02
C LEU A 19 -8.06 14.65 -0.47
N TYR A 20 -7.33 13.93 -1.34
CA TYR A 20 -7.74 12.59 -1.77
C TYR A 20 -7.79 11.59 -0.63
N PHE A 21 -6.86 11.67 0.32
CA PHE A 21 -6.88 10.85 1.52
C PHE A 21 -8.11 11.14 2.40
N ALA A 22 -8.41 12.43 2.64
CA ALA A 22 -9.58 12.84 3.41
C ALA A 22 -10.89 12.39 2.74
N LEU A 23 -11.00 12.56 1.42
CA LEU A 23 -12.14 12.07 0.64
C LEU A 23 -12.29 10.55 0.76
N ALA A 24 -11.20 9.80 0.70
CA ALA A 24 -11.22 8.35 0.88
C ALA A 24 -11.80 7.95 2.25
N VAL A 25 -11.33 8.59 3.32
CA VAL A 25 -11.81 8.32 4.69
C VAL A 25 -13.29 8.67 4.83
N VAL A 26 -13.74 9.80 4.27
CA VAL A 26 -15.16 10.22 4.29
C VAL A 26 -16.04 9.25 3.51
N CYS A 27 -15.62 8.80 2.32
CA CYS A 27 -16.36 7.82 1.53
C CYS A 27 -16.45 6.46 2.23
N ILE A 28 -15.36 6.00 2.83
CA ILE A 28 -15.33 4.74 3.60
C ILE A 28 -16.23 4.84 4.83
N PHE A 29 -16.15 5.95 5.57
CA PHE A 29 -17.05 6.24 6.69
C PHE A 29 -18.51 6.19 6.25
N GLY A 30 -18.87 6.89 5.16
CA GLY A 30 -20.24 6.90 4.64
C GLY A 30 -20.73 5.50 4.25
N ALA A 31 -19.88 4.71 3.59
CA ALA A 31 -20.22 3.33 3.23
C ALA A 31 -20.39 2.43 4.46
N LEU A 32 -19.50 2.54 5.46
CA LEU A 32 -19.62 1.82 6.74
C LEU A 32 -20.87 2.24 7.52
N PHE A 33 -21.20 3.53 7.52
CA PHE A 33 -22.38 4.06 8.20
C PHE A 33 -23.67 3.56 7.55
N ILE A 34 -23.77 3.57 6.21
CA ILE A 34 -24.92 3.00 5.48
C ILE A 34 -25.05 1.51 5.77
N LEU A 35 -23.93 0.78 5.76
CA LEU A 35 -23.94 -0.66 6.05
C LEU A 35 -24.37 -0.96 7.48
N ALA A 36 -23.81 -0.26 8.46
CA ALA A 36 -24.19 -0.38 9.86
C ALA A 36 -25.67 -0.03 10.05
N SER A 37 -26.12 1.09 9.47
CA SER A 37 -27.52 1.51 9.52
C SER A 37 -28.45 0.43 8.97
N PHE A 38 -28.10 -0.21 7.85
CA PHE A 38 -28.90 -1.30 7.27
C PHE A 38 -28.96 -2.56 8.17
N ILE A 39 -27.85 -2.89 8.83
CA ILE A 39 -27.77 -4.05 9.74
C ILE A 39 -28.57 -3.79 11.02
N PHE A 40 -28.37 -2.64 11.67
CA PHE A 40 -29.04 -2.25 12.92
C PHE A 40 -30.50 -1.84 12.70
N SER A 41 -30.86 -1.35 11.50
CA SER A 41 -32.25 -1.02 11.14
C SER A 41 -33.21 -2.20 11.26
N ARG A 42 -32.68 -3.41 11.25
CA ARG A 42 -33.50 -4.61 11.18
C ARG A 42 -34.23 -4.95 12.49
N ASP A 43 -33.81 -4.36 13.60
CA ASP A 43 -34.39 -4.59 14.93
C ASP A 43 -35.36 -3.49 15.39
N SER A 44 -35.56 -2.41 14.61
CA SER A 44 -36.38 -1.27 15.04
C SER A 44 -37.19 -0.66 13.87
N VAL A 45 -38.52 -0.66 14.00
CA VAL A 45 -39.52 -0.28 12.98
C VAL A 45 -39.56 1.24 12.64
N SER A 46 -38.64 2.06 13.15
CA SER A 46 -38.71 3.51 12.95
C SER A 46 -37.94 4.01 11.73
N LYS A 47 -38.58 4.78 10.85
CA LYS A 47 -38.00 5.46 9.67
C LYS A 47 -36.90 6.51 9.97
N THR A 48 -36.43 6.63 11.21
CA THR A 48 -35.40 7.60 11.66
C THR A 48 -33.96 7.11 11.52
N ILE A 49 -33.72 5.93 10.95
CA ILE A 49 -32.41 5.24 10.98
C ILE A 49 -31.36 5.85 10.04
N LEU A 50 -31.75 6.69 9.08
CA LEU A 50 -30.78 7.36 8.19
C LEU A 50 -29.95 8.45 8.90
N TRP A 51 -30.37 8.89 10.09
CA TRP A 51 -29.71 9.95 10.85
C TRP A 51 -29.71 9.63 12.36
N ASP A 52 -29.05 8.53 12.76
CA ASP A 52 -28.70 8.30 14.17
C ASP A 52 -27.31 8.91 14.47
N PRO A 53 -27.23 10.02 15.22
CA PRO A 53 -25.95 10.65 15.55
C PRO A 53 -25.06 9.77 16.43
N ALA A 54 -25.64 8.87 17.24
CA ALA A 54 -24.87 7.99 18.11
C ALA A 54 -24.16 6.90 17.28
N LEU A 55 -24.88 6.25 16.37
CA LEU A 55 -24.30 5.29 15.41
C LEU A 55 -23.24 5.98 14.54
N ALA A 56 -23.53 7.18 14.03
CA ALA A 56 -22.59 7.96 13.23
C ALA A 56 -21.30 8.26 14.01
N GLY A 57 -21.41 8.67 15.28
CA GLY A 57 -20.27 8.92 16.15
C GLY A 57 -19.41 7.67 16.39
N ILE A 58 -20.03 6.52 16.65
CA ILE A 58 -19.33 5.24 16.86
C ILE A 58 -18.60 4.81 15.58
N VAL A 59 -19.27 4.86 14.43
CA VAL A 59 -18.68 4.46 13.13
C VAL A 59 -17.56 5.42 12.73
N ALA A 60 -17.72 6.73 12.96
CA ALA A 60 -16.69 7.73 12.70
C ALA A 60 -15.44 7.49 13.56
N LEU A 61 -15.64 7.30 14.88
CA LEU A 61 -14.55 7.04 15.82
C LEU A 61 -13.85 5.73 15.48
N GLY A 62 -14.60 4.66 15.20
CA GLY A 62 -14.05 3.37 14.77
C GLY A 62 -13.22 3.48 13.49
N THR A 63 -13.76 4.15 12.47
CA THR A 63 -13.07 4.37 11.18
C THR A 63 -11.78 5.16 11.38
N ALA A 64 -11.86 6.29 12.09
CA ALA A 64 -10.69 7.14 12.37
C ALA A 64 -9.62 6.39 13.18
N THR A 65 -10.04 5.59 14.17
CA THR A 65 -9.13 4.79 14.99
C THR A 65 -8.42 3.73 14.16
N ILE A 66 -9.15 2.97 13.34
CA ILE A 66 -8.56 1.90 12.51
C ILE A 66 -7.61 2.48 11.45
N VAL A 67 -8.03 3.53 10.73
CA VAL A 67 -7.18 4.18 9.72
C VAL A 67 -5.96 4.81 10.38
N GLY A 68 -6.15 5.53 11.48
CA GLY A 68 -5.09 6.22 12.22
C GLY A 68 -4.07 5.24 12.78
N LEU A 69 -4.52 4.22 13.52
CA LEU A 69 -3.64 3.20 14.09
C LEU A 69 -2.99 2.35 13.00
N GLY A 70 -3.71 1.96 11.95
CA GLY A 70 -3.15 1.20 10.83
C GLY A 70 -2.06 1.98 10.10
N THR A 71 -2.30 3.25 9.82
CA THR A 71 -1.30 4.15 9.23
C THR A 71 -0.09 4.29 10.15
N LEU A 72 -0.31 4.59 11.42
CA LEU A 72 0.76 4.78 12.41
C LEU A 72 1.60 3.51 12.57
N PHE A 73 0.95 2.36 12.73
CA PHE A 73 1.60 1.06 12.79
C PHE A 73 2.47 0.82 11.56
N LYS A 74 1.95 1.07 10.35
CA LYS A 74 2.73 0.83 9.14
C LYS A 74 3.90 1.80 9.02
N VAL A 75 3.71 3.08 9.34
CA VAL A 75 4.79 4.07 9.35
C VAL A 75 5.90 3.67 10.32
N ILE A 76 5.55 3.23 11.54
CA ILE A 76 6.52 2.73 12.53
C ILE A 76 7.21 1.47 12.02
N SER A 77 6.47 0.52 11.44
CA SER A 77 7.06 -0.72 10.91
C SER A 77 8.07 -0.42 9.79
N LEU A 78 7.78 0.58 8.96
CA LEU A 78 8.65 1.00 7.85
C LEU A 78 9.79 1.92 8.30
N ALA A 79 9.89 2.28 9.58
CA ALA A 79 10.96 3.16 10.08
C ALA A 79 12.35 2.50 9.97
N GLY A 80 12.42 1.17 9.91
CA GLY A 80 13.67 0.42 9.71
C GLY A 80 14.30 0.58 8.31
N GLY A 81 13.69 1.34 7.41
CA GLY A 81 14.28 1.72 6.12
C GLY A 81 14.08 0.70 5.01
N GLY A 82 14.99 0.72 4.03
CA GLY A 82 14.87 -0.09 2.81
C GLY A 82 14.83 -1.58 3.08
N LYS A 83 15.64 -2.06 4.04
CA LYS A 83 15.70 -3.47 4.45
C LYS A 83 14.33 -4.04 4.81
N VAL A 84 13.55 -3.32 5.62
CA VAL A 84 12.23 -3.80 6.06
C VAL A 84 11.27 -3.90 4.87
N VAL A 85 11.36 -2.97 3.91
CA VAL A 85 10.57 -3.04 2.68
C VAL A 85 10.94 -4.28 1.87
N ALA A 86 12.22 -4.52 1.64
CA ALA A 86 12.68 -5.67 0.86
C ALA A 86 12.28 -7.01 1.52
N GLU A 87 12.46 -7.14 2.83
CA GLU A 87 12.06 -8.35 3.57
C GLU A 87 10.54 -8.54 3.60
N ALA A 88 9.76 -7.46 3.71
CA ALA A 88 8.30 -7.52 3.64
C ALA A 88 7.77 -7.94 2.25
N LEU A 89 8.55 -7.68 1.19
CA LEU A 89 8.27 -8.18 -0.16
C LEU A 89 8.75 -9.64 -0.36
N GLY A 90 9.34 -10.27 0.67
CA GLY A 90 9.89 -11.62 0.57
C GLY A 90 11.28 -11.68 -0.06
N GLY A 91 11.98 -10.54 -0.14
CA GLY A 91 13.34 -10.48 -0.64
C GLY A 91 14.34 -11.17 0.28
N LYS A 92 15.23 -11.97 -0.30
CA LYS A 92 16.39 -12.57 0.37
C LYS A 92 17.63 -11.73 0.09
N LEU A 93 18.36 -11.38 1.15
CA LEU A 93 19.63 -10.65 1.01
C LEU A 93 20.66 -11.52 0.27
N LEU A 94 21.27 -10.96 -0.77
CA LEU A 94 22.35 -11.61 -1.51
C LEU A 94 23.68 -11.46 -0.78
N SER A 95 24.46 -12.54 -0.78
CA SER A 95 25.83 -12.53 -0.27
C SER A 95 26.80 -12.20 -1.40
N HIS A 96 27.79 -11.35 -1.14
CA HIS A 96 28.89 -11.07 -2.08
C HIS A 96 29.71 -12.33 -2.43
N GLN A 97 29.58 -13.42 -1.65
CA GLN A 97 30.25 -14.70 -1.90
C GLN A 97 29.35 -15.71 -2.64
N THR A 98 28.26 -15.26 -3.27
CA THR A 98 27.41 -16.15 -4.05
C THR A 98 28.20 -16.85 -5.17
N LYS A 99 27.91 -18.14 -5.36
CA LYS A 99 28.45 -18.94 -6.47
C LYS A 99 27.59 -18.84 -7.73
N ASP A 100 26.40 -18.25 -7.61
CA ASP A 100 25.47 -18.14 -8.71
C ASP A 100 25.88 -16.99 -9.66
N LEU A 101 26.04 -17.32 -10.95
CA LEU A 101 26.58 -16.38 -11.94
C LEU A 101 25.64 -15.18 -12.21
N PRO A 102 24.31 -15.36 -12.35
CA PRO A 102 23.37 -14.24 -12.51
C PRO A 102 23.32 -13.32 -11.29
N GLU A 103 23.34 -13.88 -10.08
CA GLU A 103 23.38 -13.08 -8.84
C GLU A 103 24.68 -12.28 -8.75
N LYS A 104 25.83 -12.92 -9.03
CA LYS A 104 27.13 -12.25 -9.05
C LYS A 104 27.17 -11.13 -10.09
N ARG A 105 26.63 -11.38 -11.29
CA ARG A 105 26.51 -10.35 -12.34
C ARG A 105 25.69 -9.15 -11.86
N PHE A 106 24.57 -9.40 -11.19
CA PHE A 106 23.74 -8.33 -10.63
C PHE A 106 24.48 -7.52 -9.57
N LEU A 107 25.16 -8.19 -8.62
CA LEU A 107 25.97 -7.51 -7.60
C LEU A 107 27.06 -6.63 -8.22
N ASN A 108 27.77 -7.13 -9.24
CA ASN A 108 28.77 -6.34 -9.95
C ASN A 108 28.16 -5.08 -10.61
N ILE A 109 26.98 -5.20 -11.24
CA ILE A 109 26.28 -4.05 -11.84
C ILE A 109 25.92 -3.02 -10.76
N VAL A 110 25.40 -3.47 -9.62
CA VAL A 110 25.04 -2.58 -8.51
C VAL A 110 26.28 -1.85 -7.98
N GLU A 111 27.40 -2.53 -7.83
CA GLU A 111 28.68 -1.92 -7.43
C GLU A 111 29.17 -0.90 -8.47
N GLU A 112 29.12 -1.24 -9.76
CA GLU A 112 29.49 -0.32 -10.85
C GLU A 112 28.61 0.93 -10.87
N MET A 113 27.29 0.79 -10.69
CA MET A 113 26.36 1.93 -10.67
C MET A 113 26.54 2.78 -9.41
N ALA A 114 26.82 2.17 -8.26
CA ALA A 114 27.14 2.88 -7.03
C ALA A 114 28.42 3.72 -7.18
N LEU A 115 29.47 3.14 -7.78
CA LEU A 115 30.71 3.85 -8.09
C LEU A 115 30.47 5.00 -9.08
N ALA A 116 29.73 4.75 -10.16
CA ALA A 116 29.45 5.77 -11.19
C ALA A 116 28.60 6.94 -10.65
N SER A 117 27.66 6.67 -9.73
CA SER A 117 26.77 7.67 -9.14
C SER A 117 27.31 8.32 -7.86
N GLY A 118 28.44 7.83 -7.33
CA GLY A 118 29.02 8.33 -6.09
C GLY A 118 28.19 8.04 -4.84
N THR A 119 27.34 7.00 -4.88
CA THR A 119 26.52 6.57 -3.73
C THR A 119 27.13 5.34 -3.05
N PRO A 120 26.86 5.10 -1.75
CA PRO A 120 27.20 3.84 -1.11
C PRO A 120 26.61 2.65 -1.87
N VAL A 121 27.32 1.51 -1.90
CA VAL A 121 26.79 0.28 -2.52
C VAL A 121 25.59 -0.20 -1.69
N PRO A 122 24.36 -0.20 -2.23
CA PRO A 122 23.19 -0.60 -1.48
C PRO A 122 23.15 -2.12 -1.31
N PRO A 123 22.68 -2.64 -0.15
CA PRO A 123 22.37 -4.05 0.00
C PRO A 123 21.40 -4.52 -1.08
N SER A 124 21.74 -5.67 -1.68
CA SER A 124 21.04 -6.23 -2.83
C SER A 124 20.19 -7.42 -2.43
N TYR A 125 18.93 -7.43 -2.84
CA TYR A 125 17.95 -8.47 -2.50
C TYR A 125 17.44 -9.18 -3.76
N ILE A 126 17.12 -10.46 -3.61
CA ILE A 126 16.47 -11.26 -4.64
C ILE A 126 15.09 -11.75 -4.19
N MET A 127 14.10 -11.60 -5.07
CA MET A 127 12.75 -12.15 -4.90
C MET A 127 12.58 -13.36 -5.81
N GLU A 128 12.12 -14.49 -5.26
CA GLU A 128 11.90 -15.73 -6.02
C GLU A 128 10.60 -15.67 -6.84
N GLU A 129 10.58 -14.77 -7.82
CA GLU A 129 9.47 -14.54 -8.74
C GLU A 129 9.93 -14.63 -10.20
N ALA A 130 9.09 -15.21 -11.07
CA ALA A 130 9.40 -15.40 -12.49
C ALA A 130 9.20 -14.14 -13.36
N GLY A 131 8.49 -13.13 -12.84
CA GLY A 131 8.31 -11.84 -13.51
C GLY A 131 9.63 -11.07 -13.61
N ILE A 132 9.71 -10.07 -14.49
CA ILE A 132 10.85 -9.14 -14.56
C ILE A 132 10.45 -7.90 -13.78
N ASN A 133 11.04 -7.69 -12.60
CA ASN A 133 10.79 -6.53 -11.77
C ASN A 133 12.06 -6.14 -11.00
N ALA A 134 12.17 -4.86 -10.65
CA ALA A 134 13.22 -4.29 -9.84
C ALA A 134 12.62 -3.15 -8.99
N PHE A 135 13.27 -2.84 -7.86
CA PHE A 135 12.89 -1.70 -7.04
C PHE A 135 14.07 -1.18 -6.22
N ALA A 136 14.04 0.11 -5.89
CA ALA A 136 14.83 0.71 -4.84
C ALA A 136 13.95 1.20 -3.68
N ALA A 137 14.41 0.98 -2.44
CA ALA A 137 13.71 1.43 -1.24
C ALA A 137 14.68 1.98 -0.19
N GLY A 138 14.32 3.08 0.46
CA GLY A 138 15.12 3.71 1.50
C GLY A 138 14.64 5.12 1.84
N TYR A 139 15.06 5.65 3.00
CA TYR A 139 14.79 7.05 3.37
C TYR A 139 15.91 8.01 2.94
N SER A 140 17.11 7.47 2.70
CA SER A 140 18.31 8.16 2.23
C SER A 140 19.14 7.18 1.39
N PRO A 141 20.08 7.68 0.55
CA PRO A 141 21.00 6.82 -0.18
C PRO A 141 21.80 5.85 0.71
N GLU A 142 22.15 6.28 1.93
CA GLU A 142 22.88 5.47 2.91
C GLU A 142 22.08 4.28 3.47
N ASN A 143 20.75 4.37 3.46
CA ASN A 143 19.82 3.31 3.88
C ASN A 143 18.96 2.85 2.68
N ALA A 144 19.52 2.93 1.49
CA ALA A 144 18.89 2.41 0.28
C ALA A 144 19.20 0.91 0.16
N VAL A 145 18.22 0.17 -0.34
CA VAL A 145 18.39 -1.21 -0.81
C VAL A 145 17.89 -1.28 -2.24
N ILE A 146 18.45 -2.21 -3.00
CA ILE A 146 17.95 -2.57 -4.34
C ILE A 146 17.50 -4.02 -4.31
N GLY A 147 16.31 -4.28 -4.87
CA GLY A 147 15.81 -5.63 -5.05
C GLY A 147 15.51 -5.91 -6.51
N VAL A 148 15.74 -7.14 -6.94
CA VAL A 148 15.36 -7.65 -8.26
C VAL A 148 14.68 -9.00 -8.12
N THR A 149 13.84 -9.36 -9.07
CA THR A 149 13.27 -10.71 -9.15
C THR A 149 14.25 -11.69 -9.79
N ARG A 150 14.12 -12.99 -9.47
CA ARG A 150 14.85 -14.08 -10.13
C ARG A 150 14.66 -14.02 -11.65
N GLY A 151 13.43 -13.81 -12.10
CA GLY A 151 13.11 -13.63 -13.52
C GLY A 151 13.83 -12.44 -14.17
N CYS A 152 14.12 -11.36 -13.43
CA CYS A 152 14.87 -10.21 -13.94
C CYS A 152 16.32 -10.58 -14.25
N ILE A 153 17.03 -11.21 -13.31
CA ILE A 153 18.45 -11.54 -13.49
C ILE A 153 18.68 -12.72 -14.44
N GLU A 154 17.70 -13.60 -14.63
CA GLU A 154 17.80 -14.76 -15.53
C GLU A 154 17.43 -14.41 -16.98
N LYS A 155 16.40 -13.56 -17.18
CA LYS A 155 15.87 -13.27 -18.52
C LYS A 155 16.58 -12.10 -19.21
N LEU A 156 17.09 -11.14 -18.45
CA LEU A 156 17.77 -9.98 -19.01
C LEU A 156 19.25 -10.29 -19.27
N ASN A 157 19.76 -9.77 -20.39
CA ASN A 157 21.19 -9.72 -20.61
C ASN A 157 21.83 -8.64 -19.73
N ARG A 158 23.16 -8.55 -19.76
CA ARG A 158 23.91 -7.65 -18.87
C ARG A 158 23.56 -6.19 -19.10
N GLU A 159 23.47 -5.78 -20.36
CA GLU A 159 23.22 -4.39 -20.75
C GLU A 159 21.80 -3.95 -20.37
N GLN A 160 20.82 -4.83 -20.59
CA GLN A 160 19.43 -4.60 -20.18
C GLN A 160 19.30 -4.53 -18.66
N LEU A 161 19.92 -5.46 -17.93
CA LEU A 161 19.92 -5.45 -16.47
C LEU A 161 20.60 -4.19 -15.93
N GLN A 162 21.70 -3.76 -16.55
CA GLN A 162 22.37 -2.50 -16.21
C GLN A 162 21.47 -1.29 -16.44
N GLY A 163 20.71 -1.25 -17.54
CA GLY A 163 19.71 -0.20 -17.78
C GLY A 163 18.63 -0.16 -16.69
N VAL A 164 18.11 -1.32 -16.28
CA VAL A 164 17.13 -1.43 -15.19
C VAL A 164 17.71 -0.97 -13.86
N VAL A 165 18.91 -1.44 -13.51
CA VAL A 165 19.57 -1.03 -12.25
C VAL A 165 19.91 0.46 -12.27
N ALA A 166 20.39 1.00 -13.39
CA ALA A 166 20.64 2.43 -13.54
C ALA A 166 19.36 3.27 -13.34
N HIS A 167 18.23 2.81 -13.86
CA HIS A 167 16.93 3.43 -13.61
C HIS A 167 16.59 3.46 -12.11
N GLU A 168 16.77 2.35 -11.39
CA GLU A 168 16.55 2.30 -9.94
C GLU A 168 17.53 3.19 -9.15
N PHE A 169 18.79 3.29 -9.59
CA PHE A 169 19.76 4.23 -9.00
C PHE A 169 19.36 5.68 -9.18
N SER A 170 18.65 6.03 -10.27
CA SER A 170 18.10 7.38 -10.43
C SER A 170 17.11 7.72 -9.32
N HIS A 171 16.32 6.76 -8.84
CA HIS A 171 15.42 6.94 -7.69
C HIS A 171 16.17 7.06 -6.37
N ILE A 172 17.32 6.38 -6.22
CA ILE A 172 18.20 6.53 -5.06
C ILE A 172 18.76 7.95 -5.01
N PHE A 173 19.33 8.40 -6.12
CA PHE A 173 19.97 9.71 -6.25
C PHE A 173 18.98 10.86 -6.08
N ASN A 174 17.80 10.77 -6.71
CA ASN A 174 16.76 11.81 -6.63
C ASN A 174 15.98 11.78 -5.30
N GLY A 175 16.21 10.79 -4.43
CA GLY A 175 15.54 10.67 -3.14
C GLY A 175 14.07 10.25 -3.25
N ASP A 176 13.71 9.61 -4.36
CA ASP A 176 12.34 9.27 -4.71
C ASP A 176 11.74 8.19 -3.81
N MET A 177 12.59 7.30 -3.32
CA MET A 177 12.26 6.18 -2.44
C MET A 177 11.57 6.63 -1.14
N ARG A 178 12.00 7.76 -0.56
CA ARG A 178 11.43 8.29 0.69
C ARG A 178 9.94 8.59 0.54
N LEU A 179 9.57 9.16 -0.61
CA LEU A 179 8.17 9.46 -0.91
C LEU A 179 7.37 8.16 -1.05
N ASN A 180 7.90 7.18 -1.78
CA ASN A 180 7.25 5.88 -1.96
C ASN A 180 6.97 5.18 -0.63
N ILE A 181 7.94 5.16 0.29
CA ILE A 181 7.75 4.56 1.62
C ILE A 181 6.69 5.31 2.43
N ARG A 182 6.67 6.64 2.41
CA ARG A 182 5.64 7.45 3.10
C ARG A 182 4.23 7.20 2.54
N LEU A 183 4.12 7.08 1.22
CA LEU A 183 2.87 6.75 0.56
C LEU A 183 2.40 5.34 0.94
N MET A 184 3.30 4.35 0.98
CA MET A 184 2.98 3.00 1.45
C MET A 184 2.43 3.02 2.89
N GLY A 185 3.06 3.76 3.79
CA GLY A 185 2.60 3.91 5.17
C GLY A 185 1.21 4.55 5.26
N THR A 186 1.01 5.65 4.54
CA THR A 186 -0.27 6.40 4.55
C THR A 186 -1.41 5.60 3.94
N LEU A 187 -1.18 4.97 2.78
CA LEU A 187 -2.21 4.18 2.10
C LEU A 187 -2.60 2.91 2.86
N HIS A 188 -1.72 2.38 3.71
CA HIS A 188 -2.01 1.17 4.47
C HIS A 188 -3.23 1.32 5.38
N GLY A 189 -3.43 2.47 6.04
CA GLY A 189 -4.59 2.67 6.91
C GLY A 189 -5.92 2.56 6.17
N ILE A 190 -6.01 3.13 4.96
CA ILE A 190 -7.20 3.04 4.10
C ILE A 190 -7.40 1.60 3.61
N LEU A 191 -6.33 0.94 3.16
CA LEU A 191 -6.40 -0.41 2.62
C LEU A 191 -6.67 -1.48 3.69
N LEU A 192 -6.28 -1.22 4.93
CA LEU A 192 -6.51 -2.14 6.05
C LEU A 192 -8.01 -2.29 6.34
N LEU A 193 -8.81 -1.23 6.20
CA LEU A 193 -10.27 -1.32 6.34
C LEU A 193 -10.90 -2.25 5.30
N ALA A 194 -10.41 -2.22 4.06
CA ALA A 194 -10.82 -3.16 3.02
C ALA A 194 -10.51 -4.61 3.41
N GLY A 195 -9.31 -4.85 3.96
CA GLY A 195 -8.84 -6.18 4.37
C GLY A 195 -9.60 -6.74 5.58
N ILE A 196 -9.87 -5.92 6.60
CA ILE A 196 -10.67 -6.32 7.77
C ILE A 196 -12.07 -6.74 7.33
N GLY A 197 -12.68 -6.01 6.40
CA GLY A 197 -14.00 -6.34 5.90
C GLY A 197 -14.11 -7.70 5.22
N TYR A 198 -13.14 -8.00 4.37
CA TYR A 198 -13.01 -9.33 3.77
C TYR A 198 -12.84 -10.43 4.84
N TYR A 199 -12.02 -10.20 5.85
CA TYR A 199 -11.75 -11.20 6.90
C TYR A 199 -12.97 -11.45 7.81
N LEU A 200 -13.69 -10.39 8.21
CA LEU A 200 -14.91 -10.49 9.02
C LEU A 200 -16.02 -11.24 8.28
N MET A 201 -16.19 -11.04 6.96
CA MET A 201 -17.11 -11.84 6.16
C MET A 201 -16.75 -13.33 6.16
N ARG A 202 -15.45 -13.63 5.99
CA ARG A 202 -14.98 -15.01 5.91
C ARG A 202 -15.27 -15.73 7.24
N ILE A 203 -14.96 -15.10 8.37
CA ILE A 203 -15.25 -15.68 9.70
C ILE A 203 -16.76 -15.77 9.96
N GLY A 204 -17.54 -14.73 9.63
CA GLY A 204 -19.00 -14.75 9.78
C GLY A 204 -19.68 -15.83 8.94
N SER A 205 -19.11 -16.18 7.78
CA SER A 205 -19.59 -17.25 6.91
C SER A 205 -19.27 -18.66 7.44
N PHE A 206 -18.16 -18.83 8.19
CA PHE A 206 -17.80 -20.12 8.80
C PHE A 206 -18.51 -20.37 10.16
N SER A 207 -18.90 -19.32 10.88
CA SER A 207 -19.64 -19.42 12.15
C SER A 207 -21.12 -19.82 11.98
N GLY A 208 -21.67 -19.81 10.76
CA GLY A 208 -23.08 -20.09 10.47
C GLY A 208 -23.44 -21.57 10.24
N SER A 209 -22.51 -22.51 10.39
CA SER A 209 -22.70 -23.93 10.06
C SER A 209 -23.41 -24.76 11.15
N GLY A 210 -24.24 -24.15 12.00
CA GLY A 210 -24.69 -24.78 13.25
C GLY A 210 -26.12 -24.48 13.70
N ARG A 211 -27.11 -24.53 12.80
CA ARG A 211 -28.52 -24.97 13.03
C ARG A 211 -29.43 -24.40 11.94
N ARG A 212 -29.83 -25.27 11.00
CA ARG A 212 -30.94 -25.03 10.08
C ARG A 212 -32.23 -24.92 10.91
N ASN A 213 -32.68 -23.71 11.19
CA ASN A 213 -34.06 -23.44 11.57
C ASN A 213 -34.73 -22.55 10.51
N LYS A 214 -36.02 -22.77 10.29
CA LYS A 214 -36.79 -22.38 9.09
C LYS A 214 -37.09 -20.87 8.93
N ASP A 215 -36.49 -20.02 9.76
CA ASP A 215 -36.51 -18.54 9.69
C ASP A 215 -35.31 -17.95 8.90
N SER A 216 -34.72 -18.76 8.02
CA SER A 216 -33.40 -18.54 7.40
C SER A 216 -33.34 -17.50 6.26
N GLY A 217 -34.46 -16.93 5.83
CA GLY A 217 -34.47 -15.87 4.81
C GLY A 217 -33.76 -14.60 5.30
N ASN A 218 -33.82 -14.33 6.60
CA ASN A 218 -33.28 -13.10 7.15
C ASN A 218 -31.75 -13.13 7.31
N ILE A 219 -31.17 -14.18 7.89
CA ILE A 219 -29.72 -14.26 8.14
C ILE A 219 -28.92 -14.26 6.82
N GLY A 220 -29.44 -14.92 5.77
CA GLY A 220 -28.83 -14.92 4.44
C GLY A 220 -28.72 -13.51 3.82
N MET A 221 -29.76 -12.69 3.96
CA MET A 221 -29.75 -11.32 3.45
C MET A 221 -28.83 -10.38 4.24
N ALA A 222 -28.65 -10.58 5.56
CA ALA A 222 -27.69 -9.80 6.35
C ALA A 222 -26.23 -10.14 5.98
N LEU A 223 -25.94 -11.42 5.75
CA LEU A 223 -24.62 -11.85 5.29
C LEU A 223 -24.31 -11.35 3.86
N LEU A 224 -25.30 -11.39 2.96
CA LEU A 224 -25.15 -10.85 1.60
C LEU A 224 -24.98 -9.32 1.61
N ALA A 225 -25.76 -8.59 2.41
CA ALA A 225 -25.63 -7.14 2.54
C ALA A 225 -24.30 -6.74 3.20
N GLY A 226 -23.89 -7.43 4.27
CA GLY A 226 -22.56 -7.32 4.87
C GLY A 226 -21.45 -7.54 3.85
N GLY A 227 -21.64 -8.53 2.98
CA GLY A 227 -20.65 -8.88 1.99
C GLY A 227 -20.48 -7.89 0.85
N LEU A 228 -21.60 -7.45 0.28
CA LEU A 228 -21.62 -6.42 -0.75
C LEU A 228 -21.12 -5.07 -0.21
N GLY A 229 -21.47 -4.73 1.03
CA GLY A 229 -21.00 -3.51 1.69
C GLY A 229 -19.48 -3.50 1.87
N MET A 230 -18.89 -4.61 2.31
CA MET A 230 -17.43 -4.71 2.46
C MET A 230 -16.68 -4.72 1.13
N LEU A 231 -17.25 -5.34 0.09
CA LEU A 231 -16.69 -5.26 -1.25
C LEU A 231 -16.67 -3.81 -1.74
N ALA A 232 -17.78 -3.08 -1.56
CA ALA A 232 -17.86 -1.66 -1.92
C ALA A 232 -16.82 -0.82 -1.18
N ILE A 233 -16.65 -1.01 0.14
CA ILE A 233 -15.62 -0.33 0.94
C ILE A 233 -14.22 -0.66 0.40
N GLY A 234 -13.95 -1.93 0.09
CA GLY A 234 -12.67 -2.34 -0.46
C GLY A 234 -12.36 -1.73 -1.81
N TYR A 235 -13.37 -1.63 -2.68
CA TYR A 235 -13.25 -0.98 -3.98
C TYR A 235 -13.03 0.54 -3.84
N ILE A 236 -13.73 1.21 -2.91
CA ILE A 236 -13.51 2.62 -2.59
C ILE A 236 -12.05 2.83 -2.13
N GLY A 237 -11.57 2.01 -1.19
CA GLY A 237 -10.19 2.11 -0.70
C GLY A 237 -9.15 1.89 -1.81
N ALA A 238 -9.36 0.86 -2.65
CA ALA A 238 -8.48 0.58 -3.78
C ALA A 238 -8.50 1.71 -4.84
N PHE A 239 -9.68 2.26 -5.13
CA PHE A 239 -9.86 3.37 -6.07
C PHE A 239 -9.06 4.60 -5.60
N PHE A 240 -9.24 5.03 -4.36
CA PHE A 240 -8.51 6.18 -3.83
C PHE A 240 -7.01 5.91 -3.68
N ALA A 241 -6.61 4.69 -3.31
CA ALA A 241 -5.20 4.32 -3.26
C ALA A 241 -4.54 4.42 -4.65
N ASN A 242 -5.21 3.94 -5.69
CA ASN A 242 -4.72 4.05 -7.07
C ASN A 242 -4.72 5.50 -7.56
N LEU A 243 -5.71 6.30 -7.18
CA LEU A 243 -5.76 7.72 -7.50
C LEU A 243 -4.60 8.49 -6.85
N ILE A 244 -4.33 8.25 -5.58
CA ILE A 244 -3.19 8.83 -4.85
C ILE A 244 -1.86 8.40 -5.48
N LYS A 245 -1.71 7.11 -5.82
CA LYS A 245 -0.51 6.61 -6.52
C LYS A 245 -0.33 7.27 -7.89
N ALA A 246 -1.39 7.39 -8.68
CA ALA A 246 -1.35 8.01 -10.00
C ALA A 246 -1.02 9.52 -9.91
N ALA A 247 -1.58 10.21 -8.91
CA ALA A 247 -1.27 11.61 -8.65
C ALA A 247 0.21 11.86 -8.30
N VAL A 248 0.90 10.86 -7.74
CA VAL A 248 2.35 10.90 -7.49
C VAL A 248 3.15 10.46 -8.72
N SER A 249 2.77 9.35 -9.36
CA SER A 249 3.47 8.79 -10.53
C SER A 249 3.55 9.78 -11.70
N ARG A 250 2.46 10.48 -12.00
CA ARG A 250 2.39 11.48 -13.09
C ARG A 250 3.35 12.67 -12.91
N GLN A 251 3.92 12.85 -11.72
CA GLN A 251 4.82 13.96 -11.41
C GLN A 251 6.28 13.67 -11.78
N ARG A 252 6.63 12.40 -12.06
CA ARG A 252 8.02 11.96 -12.17
C ARG A 252 8.41 11.41 -13.54
N GLU A 253 7.46 11.05 -14.40
CA GLU A 253 7.75 10.71 -15.81
C GLU A 253 8.11 11.93 -16.68
N PHE A 254 8.05 13.16 -16.15
CA PHE A 254 8.43 14.40 -16.83
C PHE A 254 9.81 14.94 -16.44
N LEU A 255 10.57 14.19 -15.63
CA LEU A 255 11.95 14.50 -15.22
C LEU A 255 12.89 13.42 -15.78
#